data_AF-A0A8R7R811-F1
#
_entry.id   AF-A0A8R7R811-F1
#
_cell.length_a   1.000
_cell.length_b   1.000
_cell.length_c   1.000
_cell.angle_alpha   90.00
_cell.angle_beta   90.00
_cell.angle_gamma   90.00
#
_symmetry.space_group_name_H-M   'P 1'
#
loop_
_entity.id
_entity.type
_entity.pdbx_description
1 polymer ?
#
loop_
_entity_poly.entity_id
_entity_poly.type
_entity_poly.pdbx_seq_one_letter_code
_entity_poly.pdbx_strand_id
1 'polypeptide(L)'
;MAAPSLSTPLTTRAPLLRLLRRRRGLALSAAPPRLPVCSAPPRHRRSALFLGLGGAGGRHRSGLVSRTMSASIYSTKVDAESAMTTNGRDMELLPFVNDKHEGVIIEMTTPMDPQVFSASLKSLLSKWREQGKRGVWIKLPISLANLIQSAVEEGFWYHHAEETYLMLAYWLPNTPHTLPVNATHRVGVGAFVMNDKREVLVVQEKSGVLKGSGIWKFPTGVVEPVKYSALDM
;
A
#
# COMPACT_ATOMS: atom_id res chain seq x y z
N MET A 1 -28.43 -77.60 7.29
CA MET A 1 -27.94 -78.40 8.44
C MET A 1 -27.56 -77.43 9.55
N ALA A 2 -28.26 -77.51 10.67
CA ALA A 2 -28.19 -76.58 11.79
C ALA A 2 -28.12 -77.34 13.13
N ALA A 3 -27.46 -76.71 14.11
CA ALA A 3 -27.44 -76.95 15.58
C ALA A 3 -26.71 -78.21 16.08
N PRO A 4 -26.34 -78.33 17.40
CA PRO A 4 -26.58 -77.46 18.59
C PRO A 4 -25.27 -77.05 19.35
N SER A 5 -25.11 -75.96 20.13
CA SER A 5 -25.73 -75.43 21.37
C SER A 5 -25.27 -76.05 22.71
N LEU A 6 -25.07 -75.17 23.72
CA LEU A 6 -24.92 -75.34 25.21
C LEU A 6 -23.46 -75.35 25.74
N SER A 7 -23.06 -74.78 26.89
CA SER A 7 -23.65 -73.88 27.91
C SER A 7 -22.56 -73.56 28.96
N THR A 8 -22.69 -72.43 29.66
CA THR A 8 -21.86 -71.80 30.74
C THR A 8 -21.63 -72.65 32.02
N PRO A 9 -20.74 -72.30 33.00
CA PRO A 9 -21.08 -71.32 34.08
C PRO A 9 -19.93 -70.50 34.79
N LEU A 10 -20.23 -69.23 35.10
CA LEU A 10 -20.28 -68.53 36.41
C LEU A 10 -19.10 -68.47 37.45
N THR A 11 -18.92 -67.24 37.99
CA THR A 11 -18.51 -66.81 39.36
C THR A 11 -16.99 -66.79 39.68
N THR A 12 -16.36 -65.85 40.41
CA THR A 12 -16.79 -64.94 41.49
C THR A 12 -15.72 -63.85 41.80
N ARG A 13 -16.19 -62.73 42.38
CA ARG A 13 -15.61 -61.94 43.49
C ARG A 13 -14.67 -60.75 43.23
N ALA A 14 -15.24 -59.55 43.39
CA ALA A 14 -14.63 -58.40 44.10
C ALA A 14 -14.79 -58.57 45.63
N PRO A 15 -14.02 -57.85 46.47
CA PRO A 15 -14.46 -56.56 47.06
C PRO A 15 -13.33 -55.48 47.14
N LEU A 16 -13.58 -54.17 47.01
CA LEU A 16 -14.16 -53.19 47.97
C LEU A 16 -13.26 -53.03 49.24
N LEU A 17 -12.60 -51.90 49.53
CA LEU A 17 -13.19 -50.68 50.13
C LEU A 17 -12.14 -49.56 50.37
N ARG A 18 -12.52 -48.30 50.03
CA ARG A 18 -12.53 -47.05 50.85
C ARG A 18 -11.24 -46.60 51.60
N LEU A 19 -10.89 -45.32 51.78
CA LEU A 19 -11.71 -44.10 51.96
C LEU A 19 -10.86 -42.80 51.88
N LEU A 20 -11.41 -41.80 51.18
CA LEU A 20 -11.45 -40.33 51.38
C LEU A 20 -10.50 -39.61 52.37
N ARG A 21 -9.94 -38.46 51.92
CA ARG A 21 -10.28 -37.07 52.35
C ARG A 21 -9.41 -36.06 51.56
N ARG A 22 -9.97 -35.23 50.67
CA ARG A 22 -10.63 -33.92 50.92
C ARG A 22 -9.66 -32.85 51.47
N ARG A 23 -9.27 -31.87 50.61
CA ARG A 23 -9.42 -30.44 50.92
C ARG A 23 -9.37 -29.57 49.65
N ARG A 24 -10.38 -28.71 49.57
CA ARG A 24 -10.56 -27.59 48.64
C ARG A 24 -9.57 -26.46 48.96
N GLY A 25 -9.22 -25.65 47.97
CA GLY A 25 -8.59 -24.36 48.21
C GLY A 25 -8.37 -23.53 46.95
N LEU A 26 -9.32 -22.62 46.69
CA LEU A 26 -9.15 -21.28 46.10
C LEU A 26 -8.48 -21.14 44.73
N ALA A 27 -9.32 -21.06 43.68
CA ALA A 27 -8.98 -20.34 42.45
C ALA A 27 -9.16 -18.83 42.71
N LEU A 28 -8.04 -18.10 42.79
CA LEU A 28 -8.03 -16.64 42.75
C LEU A 28 -7.92 -16.18 41.29
N SER A 29 -8.84 -15.30 40.91
CA SER A 29 -8.84 -14.54 39.66
C SER A 29 -7.53 -13.78 39.46
N ALA A 30 -6.83 -14.03 38.36
CA ALA A 30 -5.69 -13.23 37.92
C ALA A 30 -6.08 -12.52 36.60
N ALA A 31 -6.30 -11.21 36.69
CA ALA A 31 -6.45 -10.33 35.54
C ALA A 31 -5.09 -10.14 34.82
N PRO A 32 -5.07 -9.89 33.49
CA PRO A 32 -3.83 -9.72 32.75
C PRO A 32 -3.09 -8.42 33.13
N PRO A 33 -1.75 -8.37 32.98
CA PRO A 33 -0.97 -7.20 33.34
C PRO A 33 -1.28 -6.04 32.38
N ARG A 34 -1.49 -4.84 32.94
CA ARG A 34 -1.68 -3.60 32.19
C ARG A 34 -0.32 -3.13 31.66
N LEU A 35 -0.26 -2.88 30.34
CA LEU A 35 0.88 -2.21 29.71
C LEU A 35 1.05 -0.80 30.29
N PRO A 36 2.28 -0.29 30.42
CA PRO A 36 2.51 1.06 30.93
C PRO A 36 1.99 2.08 29.92
N VAL A 37 1.06 2.92 30.35
CA VAL A 37 0.64 4.12 29.63
C VAL A 37 1.83 5.08 29.64
N CYS A 38 2.40 5.37 28.47
CA CYS A 38 3.32 6.49 28.32
C CYS A 38 2.57 7.79 28.63
N SER A 39 2.86 8.40 29.77
CA SER A 39 2.47 9.76 30.07
C SER A 39 3.27 10.72 29.19
N ALA A 40 2.59 11.38 28.25
CA ALA A 40 3.17 12.50 27.52
C ALA A 40 3.50 13.64 28.53
N PRO A 41 4.66 14.31 28.41
CA PRO A 41 4.98 15.42 29.30
C PRO A 41 4.02 16.59 29.04
N PRO A 42 3.75 17.44 30.04
CA PRO A 42 2.89 18.59 29.87
C PRO A 42 3.53 19.56 28.87
N ARG A 43 2.84 19.83 27.76
CA ARG A 43 3.22 20.92 26.85
C ARG A 43 3.06 22.24 27.61
N HIS A 44 4.17 22.88 27.97
CA HIS A 44 4.17 24.27 28.39
C HIS A 44 3.48 25.12 27.33
N ARG A 45 2.33 25.71 27.69
CA ARG A 45 1.75 26.84 26.94
C ARG A 45 2.78 27.97 26.93
N ARG A 46 3.43 28.19 25.79
CA ARG A 46 4.08 29.48 25.54
C ARG A 46 3.00 30.45 25.09
N SER A 47 2.68 31.39 25.96
CA SER A 47 1.89 32.57 25.66
C SER A 47 2.50 33.31 24.46
N ALA A 48 1.64 33.70 23.52
CA ALA A 48 2.01 34.63 22.45
C ALA A 48 2.32 35.99 23.09
N LEU A 49 3.59 36.38 23.07
CA LEU A 49 4.02 37.75 23.34
C LEU A 49 3.84 38.55 22.06
N PHE A 50 2.81 39.40 22.05
CA PHE A 50 2.70 40.52 21.13
C PHE A 50 3.84 41.50 21.41
N LEU A 51 4.66 41.78 20.41
CA LEU A 51 5.57 42.92 20.40
C LEU A 51 5.31 43.77 19.15
N GLY A 52 4.67 44.91 19.40
CA GLY A 52 5.11 46.24 18.99
C GLY A 52 5.48 46.53 17.54
N LEU A 53 4.72 47.47 16.95
CA LEU A 53 5.04 48.21 15.73
C LEU A 53 6.41 48.92 15.78
N GLY A 54 7.09 48.94 14.63
CA GLY A 54 8.07 49.98 14.31
C GLY A 54 8.99 49.61 13.15
N GLY A 55 9.01 50.43 12.09
CA GLY A 55 10.17 50.51 11.19
C GLY A 55 9.86 50.34 9.70
N ALA A 56 9.90 51.45 8.98
CA ALA A 56 9.78 51.57 7.53
C ALA A 56 10.98 50.96 6.77
N GLY A 57 10.73 50.48 5.55
CA GLY A 57 11.81 50.12 4.61
C GLY A 57 11.32 49.61 3.26
N GLY A 58 11.55 50.41 2.21
CA GLY A 58 11.90 49.97 0.85
C GLY A 58 10.89 49.16 0.03
N ARG A 59 10.15 49.85 -0.86
CA ARG A 59 9.49 49.22 -2.01
C ARG A 59 10.54 48.71 -3.01
N HIS A 60 10.50 47.43 -3.35
CA HIS A 60 11.08 46.93 -4.59
C HIS A 60 10.02 46.15 -5.37
N ARG A 61 9.61 46.72 -6.49
CA ARG A 61 8.65 46.15 -7.45
C ARG A 61 9.45 45.23 -8.36
N SER A 62 9.25 43.92 -8.28
CA SER A 62 9.80 42.97 -9.26
C SER A 62 8.66 42.24 -9.95
N GLY A 63 8.79 42.17 -11.28
CA GLY A 63 7.72 41.90 -12.22
C GLY A 63 7.21 40.46 -12.22
N LEU A 64 5.96 40.36 -12.65
CA LEU A 64 5.28 39.14 -13.03
C LEU A 64 6.02 38.50 -14.23
N VAL A 65 6.78 37.43 -13.99
CA VAL A 65 7.29 36.59 -15.08
C VAL A 65 6.32 35.44 -15.27
N SER A 66 5.41 35.59 -16.23
CA SER A 66 4.64 34.48 -16.78
C SER A 66 5.62 33.57 -17.54
N ARG A 67 5.98 32.42 -16.96
CA ARG A 67 6.66 31.35 -17.70
C ARG A 67 5.59 30.41 -18.24
N THR A 68 5.14 30.69 -19.46
CA THR A 68 4.52 29.69 -20.32
C THR A 68 5.57 28.64 -20.65
N MET A 69 5.43 27.45 -20.09
CA MET A 69 6.24 26.29 -20.51
C MET A 69 5.47 25.58 -21.63
N SER A 70 5.79 25.92 -22.88
CA SER A 70 5.57 25.02 -24.00
C SER A 70 6.70 24.01 -24.02
N ALA A 71 6.38 22.72 -24.02
CA ALA A 71 7.27 21.67 -24.47
C ALA A 71 6.44 20.67 -25.29
N SER A 72 6.34 20.99 -26.57
CA SER A 72 6.16 20.04 -27.66
C SER A 72 7.36 19.07 -27.68
N ILE A 73 7.18 17.90 -28.32
CA ILE A 73 8.16 16.81 -28.53
C ILE A 73 8.21 15.92 -27.27
N TYR A 74 7.64 14.70 -27.22
CA TYR A 74 7.96 13.55 -28.06
C TYR A 74 6.72 12.70 -28.36
N SER A 75 6.38 12.57 -29.65
CA SER A 75 5.60 11.45 -30.15
C SER A 75 6.59 10.52 -30.84
N THR A 76 7.02 9.48 -30.14
CA THR A 76 7.73 8.35 -30.76
C THR A 76 7.08 7.09 -30.23
N LYS A 77 6.42 6.38 -31.14
CA LYS A 77 5.89 5.04 -30.91
C LYS A 77 7.07 4.17 -30.45
N VAL A 78 6.96 3.58 -29.26
CA VAL A 78 7.94 2.61 -28.76
C VAL A 78 7.42 1.22 -29.08
N ASP A 79 8.20 0.48 -29.85
CA ASP A 79 7.87 -0.84 -30.35
C ASP A 79 7.89 -1.86 -29.22
N ALA A 80 6.82 -2.65 -29.10
CA ALA A 80 6.75 -3.79 -28.19
C ALA A 80 7.72 -4.87 -28.70
N GLU A 81 8.80 -5.14 -27.97
CA GLU A 81 9.77 -6.15 -28.35
C GLU A 81 9.27 -7.54 -27.90
N SER A 82 8.88 -8.37 -28.85
CA SER A 82 8.62 -9.79 -28.64
C SER A 82 9.89 -10.57 -28.96
N ALA A 83 10.58 -11.09 -27.95
CA ALA A 83 11.79 -11.85 -28.14
C ALA A 83 11.47 -13.30 -28.58
N MET A 84 11.76 -13.63 -29.85
CA MET A 84 11.76 -14.99 -30.39
C MET A 84 13.14 -15.65 -30.20
N THR A 85 13.17 -16.83 -29.58
CA THR A 85 14.28 -17.79 -29.70
C THR A 85 13.70 -19.21 -29.78
N THR A 86 14.07 -19.91 -30.85
CA THR A 86 13.59 -21.24 -31.25
C THR A 86 14.22 -22.34 -30.40
N ASN A 87 13.42 -23.00 -29.55
CA ASN A 87 13.32 -24.46 -29.40
C ASN A 87 12.52 -24.87 -28.14
N GLY A 88 11.35 -25.49 -28.36
CA GLY A 88 10.74 -26.44 -27.42
C GLY A 88 9.92 -25.84 -26.26
N ARG A 89 8.61 -25.70 -26.50
CA ARG A 89 7.53 -25.14 -25.67
C ARG A 89 7.33 -23.64 -25.89
N ASP A 90 6.36 -23.32 -26.73
CA ASP A 90 5.77 -21.98 -26.81
C ASP A 90 5.10 -21.66 -25.47
N MET A 91 5.90 -21.22 -24.50
CA MET A 91 5.37 -20.53 -23.33
C MET A 91 4.90 -19.16 -23.82
N GLU A 92 3.60 -18.95 -23.77
CA GLU A 92 2.96 -17.68 -24.10
C GLU A 92 3.68 -16.56 -23.32
N LEU A 93 4.44 -15.74 -24.07
CA LEU A 93 5.32 -14.73 -23.52
C LEU A 93 4.47 -13.54 -23.08
N LEU A 94 4.57 -13.12 -21.82
CA LEU A 94 3.89 -11.93 -21.34
C LEU A 94 4.41 -10.70 -22.09
N PRO A 95 3.53 -9.81 -22.62
CA PRO A 95 3.97 -8.58 -23.24
C PRO A 95 4.63 -7.67 -22.20
N PHE A 96 5.79 -7.11 -22.54
CA PHE A 96 6.53 -6.20 -21.66
C PHE A 96 7.16 -5.05 -22.43
N VAL A 97 7.47 -3.97 -21.70
CA VAL A 97 8.18 -2.79 -22.19
C VAL A 97 9.41 -2.56 -21.30
N ASN A 98 10.55 -2.22 -21.89
CA ASN A 98 11.73 -1.83 -21.13
C ASN A 98 11.60 -0.38 -20.65
N ASP A 99 11.96 -0.12 -19.39
CA ASP A 99 12.10 1.25 -18.88
C ASP A 99 13.51 1.82 -19.14
N LYS A 100 13.72 3.11 -18.85
CA LYS A 100 15.01 3.81 -19.08
C LYS A 100 16.09 3.47 -18.04
N HIS A 101 15.75 2.65 -17.07
CA HIS A 101 16.49 2.36 -15.86
C HIS A 101 16.76 0.85 -15.71
N GLU A 102 16.87 0.14 -16.83
CA GLU A 102 17.08 -1.31 -16.89
C GLU A 102 16.03 -2.14 -16.14
N GLY A 103 14.82 -1.60 -16.00
CA GLY A 103 13.65 -2.34 -15.56
C GLY A 103 12.73 -2.71 -16.72
N VAL A 104 11.68 -3.43 -16.37
CA VAL A 104 10.69 -3.98 -17.30
C VAL A 104 9.30 -3.81 -16.71
N ILE A 105 8.35 -3.47 -17.57
CA ILE A 105 6.95 -3.22 -17.21
C ILE A 105 6.08 -4.20 -17.98
N ILE A 106 5.33 -5.02 -17.24
CA ILE A 106 4.31 -5.92 -17.78
C ILE A 106 2.95 -5.26 -17.58
N GLU A 107 2.23 -5.01 -18.68
CA GLU A 107 0.85 -4.54 -18.62
C GLU A 107 -0.10 -5.69 -18.98
N MET A 108 -0.82 -6.19 -17.96
CA MET A 108 -1.79 -7.26 -18.18
C MET A 108 -3.07 -6.68 -18.78
N THR A 109 -3.49 -7.21 -19.93
CA THR A 109 -4.69 -6.77 -20.64
C THR A 109 -5.66 -7.91 -20.93
N THR A 110 -5.14 -9.11 -21.16
CA THR A 110 -5.92 -10.31 -21.46
C THR A 110 -6.11 -11.17 -20.21
N PRO A 111 -7.29 -11.80 -20.05
CA PRO A 111 -7.48 -12.83 -19.03
C PRO A 111 -6.50 -13.98 -19.22
N MET A 112 -5.90 -14.41 -18.11
CA MET A 112 -4.93 -15.51 -18.10
C MET A 112 -5.20 -16.41 -16.89
N ASP A 113 -4.90 -17.70 -17.04
CA ASP A 113 -4.94 -18.65 -15.94
C ASP A 113 -3.77 -18.38 -14.96
N PRO A 114 -4.00 -18.37 -13.62
CA PRO A 114 -2.96 -18.08 -12.64
C PRO A 114 -1.73 -19.02 -12.71
N GLN A 115 -1.92 -20.30 -13.06
CA GLN A 115 -0.80 -21.26 -13.13
C GLN A 115 0.04 -21.01 -14.37
N VAL A 116 -0.60 -20.73 -15.51
CA VAL A 116 0.10 -20.33 -16.74
C VAL A 116 0.87 -19.02 -16.51
N PHE A 117 0.23 -18.05 -15.86
CA PHE A 117 0.86 -16.78 -15.53
C PHE A 117 2.10 -16.95 -14.63
N SER A 118 2.01 -17.73 -13.55
CA SER A 118 3.16 -18.01 -12.66
C SER A 118 4.30 -18.69 -13.43
N ALA A 119 4.00 -19.69 -14.26
CA ALA A 119 5.03 -20.39 -15.04
C ALA A 119 5.74 -19.44 -16.03
N SER A 120 4.99 -18.62 -16.76
CA SER A 120 5.54 -17.60 -17.67
C SER A 120 6.35 -16.54 -16.91
N LEU A 121 5.81 -16.03 -15.79
CA LEU A 121 6.49 -15.01 -14.98
C LEU A 121 7.83 -15.53 -14.44
N LYS A 122 7.85 -16.75 -13.89
CA LYS A 122 9.08 -17.37 -13.36
C LYS A 122 10.16 -17.57 -14.44
N SER A 123 9.75 -17.97 -15.64
CA SER A 123 10.65 -18.07 -16.80
C SER A 123 11.24 -16.71 -17.17
N LEU A 124 10.39 -15.67 -17.25
CA LEU A 124 10.82 -14.31 -17.57
C LEU A 124 11.74 -13.71 -16.51
N LEU A 125 11.44 -13.88 -15.22
CA LEU A 125 12.31 -13.42 -14.13
C LEU A 125 13.72 -14.03 -14.22
N SER A 126 13.82 -15.30 -14.59
CA SER A 126 15.11 -15.98 -14.79
C SER A 126 15.89 -15.36 -15.94
N LYS A 127 15.23 -15.17 -17.10
CA LYS A 127 15.82 -14.51 -18.27
C LYS A 127 16.28 -13.08 -17.97
N TRP A 128 15.44 -12.29 -17.31
CA TRP A 128 15.76 -10.90 -16.99
C TRP A 128 16.89 -10.76 -15.98
N ARG A 129 17.04 -11.73 -15.07
CA ARG A 129 18.19 -11.80 -14.18
C ARG A 129 19.51 -11.98 -14.96
N GLU A 130 19.52 -12.85 -15.97
CA GLU A 130 20.68 -13.06 -16.84
C GLU A 130 21.00 -11.83 -17.71
N GLN A 131 19.96 -11.10 -18.14
CA GLN A 131 20.08 -9.87 -18.90
C GLN A 131 20.47 -8.64 -18.07
N GLY A 132 20.66 -8.79 -16.75
CA GLY A 132 21.04 -7.70 -15.86
C GLY A 132 19.93 -6.67 -15.61
N LYS A 133 18.66 -7.03 -15.85
CA LYS A 133 17.51 -6.19 -15.50
C LYS A 133 17.37 -6.06 -13.98
N ARG A 134 16.76 -4.96 -13.55
CA ARG A 134 16.72 -4.54 -12.15
C ARG A 134 15.30 -4.58 -11.57
N GLY A 135 14.47 -3.61 -11.95
CA GLY A 135 13.09 -3.50 -11.47
C GLY A 135 12.12 -4.19 -12.41
N VAL A 136 11.19 -4.98 -11.86
CA VAL A 136 10.09 -5.56 -12.63
C VAL A 136 8.80 -5.01 -12.08
N TRP A 137 7.98 -4.45 -12.96
CA TRP A 137 6.69 -3.85 -12.63
C TRP A 137 5.58 -4.64 -13.29
N ILE A 138 4.50 -4.90 -12.56
CA ILE A 138 3.29 -5.53 -13.11
C ILE A 138 2.12 -4.60 -12.84
N LYS A 139 1.55 -4.07 -13.91
CA LYS A 139 0.29 -3.34 -13.88
C LYS A 139 -0.84 -4.30 -14.14
N LEU A 140 -1.66 -4.50 -13.13
CA LEU A 140 -2.69 -5.54 -13.10
C LEU A 140 -4.07 -4.89 -12.92
N PRO A 141 -4.92 -4.86 -13.97
CA PRO A 141 -6.27 -4.31 -13.89
C PRO A 141 -7.14 -5.04 -12.87
N ILE A 142 -8.09 -4.34 -12.25
CA ILE A 142 -8.98 -4.94 -11.24
C ILE A 142 -9.74 -6.19 -11.75
N SER A 143 -10.02 -6.28 -13.05
CA SER A 143 -10.65 -7.43 -13.69
C SER A 143 -9.79 -8.71 -13.68
N LEU A 144 -8.48 -8.58 -13.47
CA LEU A 144 -7.50 -9.67 -13.46
C LEU A 144 -6.97 -9.97 -12.05
N ALA A 145 -7.73 -9.61 -11.01
CA ALA A 145 -7.35 -9.78 -9.60
C ALA A 145 -7.00 -11.23 -9.22
N ASN A 146 -7.45 -12.22 -10.00
CA ASN A 146 -7.09 -13.63 -9.86
C ASN A 146 -5.58 -13.91 -10.00
N LEU A 147 -4.83 -13.02 -10.66
CA LEU A 147 -3.38 -13.16 -10.88
C LEU A 147 -2.53 -12.59 -9.74
N ILE A 148 -3.14 -11.84 -8.81
CA ILE A 148 -2.41 -11.14 -7.74
C ILE A 148 -1.68 -12.12 -6.84
N GLN A 149 -2.36 -13.19 -6.42
CA GLN A 149 -1.76 -14.21 -5.55
C GLN A 149 -0.52 -14.83 -6.20
N SER A 150 -0.63 -15.21 -7.48
CA SER A 150 0.49 -15.80 -8.23
C SER A 150 1.69 -14.84 -8.34
N ALA A 151 1.45 -13.54 -8.56
CA ALA A 151 2.54 -12.56 -8.57
C ALA A 151 3.24 -12.45 -7.20
N VAL A 152 2.46 -12.40 -6.12
CA VAL A 152 3.00 -12.29 -4.75
C VAL A 152 3.79 -13.54 -4.35
N GLU A 153 3.35 -14.73 -4.76
CA GLU A 153 4.06 -15.99 -4.52
C GLU A 153 5.42 -16.05 -5.23
N GLU A 154 5.56 -15.40 -6.39
CA GLU A 154 6.86 -15.21 -7.08
C GLU A 154 7.71 -14.08 -6.47
N GLY A 155 7.23 -13.44 -5.39
CA GLY A 155 7.98 -12.49 -4.57
C GLY A 155 7.67 -11.02 -4.82
N PHE A 156 6.70 -10.70 -5.68
CA PHE A 156 6.29 -9.32 -5.90
C PHE A 156 5.62 -8.72 -4.65
N TRP A 157 5.81 -7.42 -4.43
CA TRP A 157 5.11 -6.66 -3.40
C TRP A 157 4.25 -5.57 -4.00
N TYR A 158 3.25 -5.11 -3.22
CA TYR A 158 2.42 -3.99 -3.62
C TYR A 158 3.21 -2.70 -3.60
N HIS A 159 3.17 -1.99 -4.72
CA HIS A 159 3.69 -0.63 -4.81
C HIS A 159 2.55 0.34 -4.53
N HIS A 160 1.71 0.65 -5.51
CA HIS A 160 0.54 1.50 -5.33
C HIS A 160 -0.70 0.86 -5.94
N ALA A 161 -1.87 1.36 -5.57
CA ALA A 161 -3.13 0.97 -6.17
C ALA A 161 -3.89 2.22 -6.59
N GLU A 162 -4.47 2.15 -7.78
CA GLU A 162 -5.46 3.09 -8.28
C GLU A 162 -6.83 2.41 -8.28
N GLU A 163 -7.89 3.16 -8.55
CA GLU A 163 -9.25 2.61 -8.61
C GLU A 163 -9.41 1.45 -9.61
N THR A 164 -8.59 1.44 -10.67
CA THR A 164 -8.74 0.51 -11.80
C THR A 164 -7.63 -0.54 -11.90
N TYR A 165 -6.52 -0.38 -11.19
CA TYR A 165 -5.40 -1.32 -11.26
C TYR A 165 -4.55 -1.33 -9.99
N LEU A 166 -3.84 -2.44 -9.80
CA LEU A 166 -2.79 -2.60 -8.80
C LEU A 166 -1.43 -2.60 -9.51
N MET A 167 -0.47 -1.83 -8.98
CA MET A 167 0.92 -1.89 -9.41
C MET A 167 1.71 -2.75 -8.43
N LEU A 168 2.28 -3.85 -8.92
CA LEU A 168 3.23 -4.67 -8.19
C LEU A 168 4.65 -4.38 -8.64
N ALA A 169 5.60 -4.57 -7.73
CA ALA A 169 7.01 -4.37 -7.98
C ALA A 169 7.84 -5.57 -7.49
N TYR A 170 8.95 -5.83 -8.18
CA TYR A 170 9.97 -6.80 -7.78
C TYR A 170 11.36 -6.27 -8.11
N TRP A 171 12.34 -6.58 -7.27
CA TRP A 171 13.75 -6.20 -7.47
C TRP A 171 14.58 -7.47 -7.67
N LEU A 172 15.11 -7.63 -8.89
CA LEU A 172 15.90 -8.80 -9.30
C LEU A 172 17.27 -8.89 -8.61
N PRO A 173 18.03 -7.79 -8.42
CA PRO A 173 19.35 -7.84 -7.82
C PRO A 173 19.31 -8.14 -6.31
N ASN A 174 20.36 -8.77 -5.80
CA ASN A 174 20.56 -9.00 -4.35
C ASN A 174 21.02 -7.72 -3.59
N THR A 175 20.78 -6.55 -4.14
CA THR A 175 21.13 -5.24 -3.57
C THR A 175 19.88 -4.55 -3.04
N PRO A 176 20.01 -3.52 -2.17
CA PRO A 176 18.85 -2.72 -1.78
C PRO A 176 18.13 -2.16 -3.01
N HIS A 177 16.80 -2.25 -3.03
CA HIS A 177 16.01 -1.72 -4.13
C HIS A 177 16.10 -0.19 -4.19
N THR A 178 16.13 0.34 -5.40
CA THR A 178 16.14 1.80 -5.66
C THR A 178 14.85 2.28 -6.31
N LEU A 179 13.81 1.44 -6.30
CA LEU A 179 12.50 1.80 -6.82
C LEU A 179 11.94 3.03 -6.07
N PRO A 180 11.33 3.99 -6.77
CA PRO A 180 10.77 5.19 -6.16
C PRO A 180 9.77 4.83 -5.06
N VAL A 181 9.87 5.47 -3.89
CA VAL A 181 8.90 5.21 -2.81
C VAL A 181 7.53 5.77 -3.20
N ASN A 182 6.46 5.08 -2.82
CA ASN A 182 5.09 5.59 -2.94
C ASN A 182 4.91 6.98 -2.30
N ALA A 183 3.86 7.70 -2.73
CA ALA A 183 3.46 8.95 -2.10
C ALA A 183 3.21 8.75 -0.59
N THR A 184 4.07 9.34 0.23
CA THR A 184 4.05 9.20 1.70
C THR A 184 3.22 10.26 2.41
N HIS A 185 2.97 11.41 1.77
CA HIS A 185 2.38 12.58 2.40
C HIS A 185 1.18 13.12 1.61
N ARG A 186 0.14 13.53 2.33
CA ARG A 186 -0.93 14.38 1.78
C ARG A 186 -0.51 15.83 1.93
N VAL A 187 -0.48 16.56 0.82
CA VAL A 187 -0.16 18.00 0.84
C VAL A 187 -1.45 18.79 1.03
N GLY A 188 -1.54 19.49 2.15
CA GLY A 188 -2.61 20.45 2.41
C GLY A 188 -2.18 21.87 2.06
N VAL A 189 -3.08 22.66 1.47
CA VAL A 189 -2.85 24.06 1.12
C VAL A 189 -3.91 24.92 1.80
N GLY A 190 -3.47 26.01 2.42
CA GLY A 190 -4.33 27.07 2.95
C GLY A 190 -4.16 28.35 2.14
N ALA A 191 -5.26 29.03 1.84
CA ALA A 191 -5.24 30.29 1.11
C ALA A 191 -5.50 31.46 2.05
N PHE A 192 -4.60 32.44 2.03
CA PHE A 192 -4.80 33.75 2.65
C PHE A 192 -5.17 34.75 1.56
N VAL A 193 -6.44 35.14 1.51
CA VAL A 193 -6.96 36.04 0.47
C VAL A 193 -7.47 37.30 1.13
N MET A 194 -6.86 38.43 0.81
CA MET A 194 -7.16 39.74 1.39
C MET A 194 -7.59 40.71 0.29
N ASN A 195 -8.61 41.54 0.57
CA ASN A 195 -9.02 42.62 -0.33
C ASN A 195 -8.30 43.95 0.00
N ASP A 196 -8.51 44.97 -0.83
CA ASP A 196 -7.87 46.30 -0.66
C ASP A 196 -8.27 47.01 0.65
N LYS A 197 -9.39 46.60 1.26
CA LYS A 197 -9.87 47.10 2.55
C LYS A 197 -9.26 46.39 3.75
N ARG A 198 -8.33 45.46 3.54
CA ARG A 198 -7.70 44.61 4.57
C ARG A 198 -8.65 43.63 5.25
N GLU A 199 -9.73 43.25 4.59
CA GLU A 199 -10.62 42.17 5.02
C GLU A 199 -10.13 40.84 4.44
N VAL A 200 -10.32 39.73 5.15
CA VAL A 200 -9.81 38.41 4.77
C VAL A 200 -10.95 37.46 4.45
N LEU A 201 -10.82 36.70 3.36
CA LEU A 201 -11.76 35.65 3.01
C LEU A 201 -11.69 34.52 4.04
N VAL A 202 -12.84 34.21 4.61
CA VAL A 202 -13.03 33.07 5.53
C VAL A 202 -14.25 32.28 5.09
N VAL A 203 -14.26 31.00 5.47
CA VAL A 203 -15.35 30.06 5.14
C VAL A 203 -15.86 29.38 6.40
N GLN A 204 -17.13 28.97 6.35
CA GLN A 204 -17.78 28.17 7.38
C GLN A 204 -18.35 26.89 6.75
N GLU A 205 -18.18 25.76 7.43
CA GLU A 205 -18.67 24.47 6.95
C GLU A 205 -20.20 24.38 7.13
N LYS A 206 -20.90 23.95 6.08
CA LYS A 206 -22.36 23.68 6.12
C LYS A 206 -22.70 22.29 6.69
N SER A 207 -21.69 21.43 6.86
CA SER A 207 -21.80 20.03 7.29
C SER A 207 -20.55 19.61 8.06
N GLY A 208 -20.63 18.51 8.84
CA GLY A 208 -19.50 18.01 9.62
C GLY A 208 -19.43 18.58 11.04
N VAL A 209 -18.32 18.34 11.72
CA VAL A 209 -18.13 18.63 13.15
C VAL A 209 -18.23 20.13 13.46
N LEU A 210 -17.85 21.00 12.51
CA LEU A 210 -17.86 22.44 12.70
C LEU A 210 -19.18 23.11 12.27
N LYS A 211 -20.17 22.34 11.82
CA LYS A 211 -21.47 22.88 11.41
C LYS A 211 -22.16 23.60 12.57
N GLY A 212 -22.62 24.83 12.33
CA GLY A 212 -23.37 25.61 13.34
C GLY A 212 -22.54 26.10 14.53
N SER A 213 -21.22 25.84 14.55
CA SER A 213 -20.33 26.24 15.65
C SER A 213 -19.94 27.73 15.63
N GLY A 214 -20.29 28.47 14.57
CA GLY A 214 -19.83 29.85 14.38
C GLY A 214 -18.34 30.00 14.05
N ILE A 215 -17.60 28.90 13.88
CA ILE A 215 -16.16 28.93 13.62
C ILE A 215 -15.89 29.28 12.15
N TRP A 216 -15.09 30.32 11.94
CA TRP A 216 -14.58 30.76 10.65
C TRP A 216 -13.13 30.34 10.47
N LYS A 217 -12.78 29.79 9.31
CA LYS A 217 -11.42 29.37 8.97
C LYS A 217 -10.98 29.90 7.61
N PHE A 218 -9.68 29.92 7.35
CA PHE A 218 -9.18 30.19 6.01
C PHE A 218 -9.63 29.09 5.04
N PRO A 219 -9.86 29.42 3.75
CA PRO A 219 -10.05 28.41 2.73
C PRO A 219 -8.85 27.44 2.72
N THR A 220 -9.15 26.14 2.78
CA THR A 220 -8.15 25.08 2.78
C THR A 220 -8.57 23.98 1.82
N GLY A 221 -7.61 23.31 1.20
CA GLY A 221 -7.83 22.13 0.36
C GLY A 221 -6.66 21.15 0.45
N VAL A 222 -6.84 19.97 -0.13
CA VAL A 222 -5.75 19.02 -0.36
C VAL A 222 -5.35 19.08 -1.83
N VAL A 223 -4.07 18.92 -2.10
CA VAL A 223 -3.57 18.79 -3.48
C VAL A 223 -3.81 17.36 -3.93
N GLU A 224 -4.41 17.20 -5.11
CA GLU A 224 -4.57 15.89 -5.73
C GLU A 224 -3.21 15.39 -6.25
N PRO A 225 -2.91 14.09 -6.13
CA PRO A 225 -1.69 13.52 -6.72
C PRO A 225 -1.65 13.79 -8.22
N VAL A 226 -0.50 14.22 -8.73
CA VAL A 226 -0.26 14.28 -10.17
C VAL A 226 -0.11 12.85 -10.68
N LYS A 227 -0.95 12.44 -11.62
CA LYS A 227 -0.88 11.10 -12.23
C LYS A 227 0.31 11.04 -13.18
N TYR A 228 1.39 10.38 -12.75
CA TYR A 228 2.47 9.94 -13.64
C TYR A 228 2.17 8.50 -14.06
N SER A 229 2.28 8.19 -15.35
CA SER A 229 2.18 6.82 -15.83
C SER A 229 3.49 6.07 -15.53
N ALA A 230 3.45 4.74 -15.45
CA ALA A 230 4.68 3.94 -15.34
C ALA A 230 5.63 4.12 -16.54
N LEU A 231 5.13 4.68 -17.66
CA LEU A 231 5.94 5.05 -18.82
C LEU A 231 6.67 6.39 -18.64
N ASP A 232 6.28 7.19 -17.66
CA ASP A 232 6.89 8.48 -17.33
C ASP A 232 8.02 8.35 -16.29
N MET A 233 8.19 7.17 -15.68
CA MET A 233 9.30 6.82 -14.78
C MET A 233 10.40 6.07 -15.52
#